data_AF-A0A2E6VXV7-F1
#
_entry.id   AF-A0A2E6VXV7-F1
#
_cell.length_a   1.000
_cell.length_b   1.000
_cell.length_c   1.000
_cell.angle_alpha   90.00
_cell.angle_beta   90.00
_cell.angle_gamma   90.00
#
_symmetry.space_group_name_H-M   'P 1'
#
loop_
_entity.id
_entity.type
_entity.pdbx_description
1 polymer ?
#
loop_
_entity_poly.entity_id
_entity_poly.type
_entity_poly.pdbx_seq_one_letter_code
_entity_poly.pdbx_strand_id
1 'polypeptide(L)'
;MAAPRFGRFYGTVTNFQDEPLKADLRITNKKGDAFVIKAEDGTYDTSLRPGTYQVAVSANGYLKKGAAIRIDPTSSTIDHFILREIPKTRLSRLTDDMIEIMQVIPFEFNKSRLLKAASFILDDVVDVILSNPSIGQILIEGHTDNVGAEEYNLELSQKRAAAVRDYLIEAGIPAQQLGAKGYGSSKPVSSNDSASGRAKNRRVNFVIVKPESPVQEESTREQ
;
A
#
# COMPACT_ATOMS: atom_id res chain seq x y z
N MET A 1 -5.26 17.42 -38.18
CA MET A 1 -5.09 16.51 -37.04
C MET A 1 -6.10 16.89 -35.98
N ALA A 2 -6.91 15.96 -35.46
CA ALA A 2 -7.81 16.26 -34.36
C ALA A 2 -6.99 16.58 -33.09
N ALA A 3 -7.39 17.60 -32.32
CA ALA A 3 -6.74 17.94 -31.06
C ALA A 3 -6.71 16.71 -30.13
N PRO A 4 -5.64 16.51 -29.33
CA PRO A 4 -5.61 15.44 -28.35
C PRO A 4 -6.81 15.59 -27.42
N ARG A 5 -7.64 14.55 -27.33
CA ARG A 5 -8.79 14.53 -26.43
C ARG A 5 -8.27 14.34 -25.00
N PHE A 6 -8.54 15.29 -24.11
CA PHE A 6 -8.25 15.19 -22.68
C PHE A 6 -9.51 14.77 -21.93
N GLY A 7 -9.36 13.98 -20.87
CA GLY A 7 -10.42 13.70 -19.90
C GLY A 7 -10.29 14.60 -18.68
N ARG A 8 -11.42 15.01 -18.10
CA ARG A 8 -11.44 15.86 -16.88
C ARG A 8 -11.27 14.98 -15.64
N PHE A 9 -10.42 15.41 -14.72
CA PHE A 9 -10.24 14.80 -13.40
C PHE A 9 -10.43 15.87 -12.33
N TYR A 10 -11.47 15.72 -11.50
CA TYR A 10 -11.82 16.72 -10.49
C TYR A 10 -12.42 16.07 -9.25
N GLY A 11 -12.50 16.83 -8.16
CA GLY A 11 -13.12 16.34 -6.94
C GLY A 11 -12.69 17.14 -5.72
N THR A 12 -12.68 16.46 -4.58
CA THR A 12 -12.40 17.09 -3.29
C THR A 12 -11.36 16.35 -2.48
N VAL A 13 -10.73 17.07 -1.56
CA VAL A 13 -9.86 16.56 -0.51
C VAL A 13 -10.38 17.06 0.83
N THR A 14 -10.79 16.14 1.71
CA THR A 14 -11.36 16.46 3.02
C THR A 14 -10.75 15.61 4.13
N ASN A 15 -11.02 15.97 5.39
CA ASN A 15 -10.84 15.06 6.52
C ASN A 15 -12.14 14.25 6.79
N PHE A 16 -12.13 13.43 7.85
CA PHE A 16 -13.29 12.62 8.24
C PHE A 16 -14.46 13.42 8.84
N GLN A 17 -14.28 14.73 9.05
CA GLN A 17 -15.30 15.69 9.47
C GLN A 17 -15.84 16.48 8.26
N ASP A 18 -15.49 16.07 7.03
CA ASP A 18 -15.83 16.72 5.77
C ASP A 18 -15.27 18.15 5.63
N GLU A 19 -14.28 18.51 6.44
CA GLU A 19 -13.61 19.81 6.32
C GLU A 19 -12.63 19.78 5.13
N PRO A 20 -12.67 20.79 4.24
CA PRO A 20 -11.78 20.86 3.08
C PRO A 20 -10.32 21.05 3.51
N LEU A 21 -9.42 20.35 2.83
CA LEU A 21 -7.99 20.39 3.12
C LEU A 21 -7.21 21.02 1.99
N LYS A 22 -6.32 21.96 2.34
CA LYS A 22 -5.26 22.39 1.43
C LYS A 22 -4.30 21.23 1.19
N ALA A 23 -4.25 20.75 -0.05
CA ALA A 23 -3.51 19.53 -0.40
C ALA A 23 -2.77 19.64 -1.74
N ASP A 24 -1.72 18.83 -1.87
CA ASP A 24 -1.02 18.57 -3.12
C ASP A 24 -1.39 17.16 -3.61
N LEU A 25 -1.71 17.04 -4.90
CA LEU A 25 -1.98 15.77 -5.58
C LEU A 25 -0.84 15.50 -6.57
N ARG A 26 0.04 14.57 -6.24
CA ARG A 26 1.07 14.06 -7.16
C ARG A 26 0.46 13.00 -8.06
N ILE A 27 0.41 13.26 -9.35
CA ILE A 27 -0.20 12.38 -10.36
C ILE A 27 0.92 11.81 -11.22
N THR A 28 1.05 10.48 -11.23
CA THR A 28 2.13 9.74 -11.91
C THR A 28 1.55 8.83 -12.97
N ASN A 29 2.07 8.89 -14.20
CA ASN A 29 1.65 8.01 -15.29
C ASN A 29 2.40 6.66 -15.26
N LYS A 30 2.02 5.71 -16.12
CA LYS A 30 2.69 4.40 -16.22
C LYS A 30 4.18 4.44 -16.60
N LYS A 31 4.66 5.55 -17.16
CA LYS A 31 6.08 5.75 -17.51
C LYS A 31 6.90 6.32 -16.35
N GLY A 32 6.25 6.69 -15.24
CA GLY A 32 6.87 7.34 -14.10
C GLY A 32 6.91 8.87 -14.19
N ASP A 33 6.38 9.47 -15.28
CA ASP A 33 6.29 10.93 -15.36
C ASP A 33 5.26 11.40 -14.34
N ALA A 34 5.65 12.37 -13.52
CA ALA A 34 4.80 12.91 -12.47
C ALA A 34 4.71 14.43 -12.52
N PHE A 35 3.55 14.95 -12.16
CA PHE A 35 3.29 16.36 -11.94
C PHE A 35 2.42 16.53 -10.69
N VAL A 36 2.38 17.75 -10.16
CA VAL A 36 1.61 18.06 -8.95
C VAL A 36 0.55 19.09 -9.30
N ILE A 37 -0.68 18.85 -8.88
CA ILE A 37 -1.74 19.86 -8.83
C ILE A 37 -2.09 20.17 -7.38
N LYS A 38 -2.73 21.31 -7.15
CA LYS A 38 -3.10 21.76 -5.81
C LYS A 38 -4.60 21.79 -5.64
N ALA A 39 -5.06 21.36 -4.47
CA ALA A 39 -6.38 21.64 -3.96
C ALA A 39 -6.24 22.71 -2.89
N GLU A 40 -6.19 23.99 -3.26
CA GLU A 40 -5.92 25.10 -2.33
C GLU A 40 -7.06 25.30 -1.31
N ASP A 41 -8.30 25.01 -1.71
CA ASP A 41 -9.53 25.12 -0.90
C ASP A 41 -10.21 23.76 -0.69
N GLY A 42 -9.46 22.66 -0.82
CA GLY A 42 -10.00 21.31 -0.77
C GLY A 42 -10.71 20.86 -2.05
N THR A 43 -10.71 21.65 -3.13
CA THR A 43 -11.19 21.23 -4.45
C THR A 43 -10.06 21.21 -5.48
N TYR A 44 -10.11 20.27 -6.42
CA TYR A 44 -9.18 20.23 -7.54
C TYR A 44 -9.93 19.96 -8.84
N ASP A 45 -9.41 20.50 -9.94
CA ASP A 45 -9.92 20.27 -11.29
C ASP A 45 -8.78 20.37 -12.29
N THR A 46 -8.59 19.32 -13.08
CA THR A 46 -7.54 19.26 -14.08
C THR A 46 -7.98 18.46 -15.30
N SER A 47 -7.21 18.57 -16.39
CA SER A 47 -7.43 17.81 -17.61
C SER A 47 -6.20 16.97 -17.93
N LEU A 48 -6.40 15.67 -18.07
CA LEU A 48 -5.34 14.69 -18.26
C LEU A 48 -5.49 13.98 -19.60
N ARG A 49 -4.37 13.51 -20.15
CA ARG A 49 -4.42 12.63 -21.31
C ARG A 49 -5.08 11.30 -20.92
N PRO A 50 -5.75 10.61 -21.85
CA PRO A 50 -6.30 9.29 -21.58
C PRO A 50 -5.22 8.32 -21.11
N GLY A 51 -5.52 7.55 -20.07
CA GLY A 51 -4.55 6.63 -19.48
C GLY A 51 -4.87 6.24 -18.05
N THR A 52 -4.00 5.43 -17.46
CA THR A 52 -4.05 5.10 -16.03
C THR A 52 -2.98 5.90 -15.30
N TYR A 53 -3.35 6.44 -14.15
CA TYR A 53 -2.49 7.23 -13.30
C TYR A 53 -2.55 6.73 -11.86
N GLN A 54 -1.47 6.95 -11.13
CA GLN A 54 -1.43 6.86 -9.68
C GLN A 54 -1.48 8.26 -9.12
N VAL A 55 -2.38 8.50 -8.19
CA VAL A 55 -2.50 9.75 -7.46
C VAL A 55 -2.02 9.52 -6.05
N ALA A 56 -1.12 10.35 -5.56
CA ALA A 56 -0.75 10.42 -4.15
C ALA A 56 -1.12 11.82 -3.63
N VAL A 57 -2.07 11.85 -2.70
CA VAL A 57 -2.59 13.08 -2.09
C VAL A 57 -1.92 13.29 -0.74
N SER A 58 -1.47 14.51 -0.49
CA SER A 58 -0.84 14.89 0.77
C SER A 58 -1.34 16.25 1.26
N ALA A 59 -1.61 16.33 2.55
CA ALA A 59 -1.94 17.56 3.27
C ALA A 59 -1.14 17.62 4.57
N ASN A 60 -0.81 18.82 5.05
CA ASN A 60 -0.03 18.98 6.28
C ASN A 60 -0.79 18.42 7.49
N GLY A 61 -0.15 17.55 8.27
CA GLY A 61 -0.76 16.91 9.45
C GLY A 61 -1.56 15.64 9.13
N TYR A 62 -1.61 15.20 7.87
CA TYR A 62 -2.38 14.04 7.43
C TYR A 62 -1.48 12.98 6.78
N LEU A 63 -1.87 11.71 6.92
CA LEU A 63 -1.28 10.59 6.22
C LEU A 63 -1.55 10.75 4.72
N LYS A 64 -0.54 10.45 3.88
CA LYS A 64 -0.71 10.40 2.44
C LYS A 64 -1.72 9.33 2.07
N LYS A 65 -2.58 9.65 1.10
CA LYS A 65 -3.53 8.70 0.53
C LYS A 65 -3.22 8.48 -0.94
N GLY A 66 -3.26 7.23 -1.40
CA GLY A 66 -3.10 6.93 -2.82
C GLY A 66 -4.41 6.45 -3.46
N ALA A 67 -4.46 6.53 -4.79
CA ALA A 67 -5.48 5.90 -5.62
C ALA A 67 -4.93 5.60 -7.02
N ALA A 68 -5.49 4.58 -7.67
CA ALA A 68 -5.30 4.33 -9.09
C ALA A 68 -6.52 4.85 -9.86
N ILE A 69 -6.32 5.83 -10.73
CA ILE A 69 -7.40 6.40 -11.54
C ILE A 69 -7.23 6.05 -13.01
N ARG A 70 -8.36 5.95 -13.71
CA ARG A 70 -8.41 5.85 -15.17
C ARG A 70 -9.05 7.11 -15.74
N ILE A 71 -8.39 7.68 -16.73
CA ILE A 71 -8.86 8.84 -17.48
C ILE A 71 -9.33 8.37 -18.85
N ASP A 72 -10.61 8.60 -19.14
CA ASP A 72 -11.21 8.35 -20.45
C ASP A 72 -11.54 9.69 -21.14
N PRO A 73 -11.35 9.83 -22.46
CA PRO A 73 -11.51 11.11 -23.17
C PRO A 73 -12.96 11.56 -23.34
N THR A 74 -13.92 10.70 -23.01
CA THR A 74 -15.36 10.90 -23.25
C THR A 74 -16.15 11.07 -21.96
N SER A 75 -15.50 11.00 -20.80
CA SER A 75 -16.14 11.11 -19.49
C SER A 75 -15.26 11.87 -18.51
N SER A 76 -15.88 12.37 -17.45
CA SER A 76 -15.15 12.90 -16.31
C SER A 76 -14.83 11.79 -15.32
N THR A 77 -13.65 11.86 -14.72
CA THR A 77 -13.26 11.05 -13.57
C THR A 77 -13.39 11.91 -12.33
N ILE A 78 -14.14 11.44 -11.33
CA ILE A 78 -14.36 12.15 -10.06
C ILE A 78 -13.82 11.29 -8.92
N ASP A 79 -13.04 11.89 -8.02
CA ASP A 79 -12.57 11.20 -6.81
C ASP A 79 -12.64 12.13 -5.58
N HIS A 80 -13.02 11.56 -4.44
CA HIS A 80 -13.18 12.25 -3.17
C HIS A 80 -12.19 11.66 -2.16
N PHE A 81 -11.10 12.38 -1.94
CA PHE A 81 -10.03 11.92 -1.06
C PHE A 81 -10.31 12.35 0.38
N ILE A 82 -10.65 11.37 1.22
CA ILE A 82 -10.76 11.57 2.66
C ILE A 82 -9.43 11.18 3.32
N LEU A 83 -8.73 12.16 3.88
CA LEU A 83 -7.43 11.99 4.53
C LEU A 83 -7.58 11.76 6.02
N ARG A 84 -6.70 10.90 6.56
CA ARG A 84 -6.61 10.61 7.99
C ARG A 84 -5.51 11.46 8.62
N GLU A 85 -5.77 12.06 9.77
CA GLU A 85 -4.73 12.73 10.54
C GLU A 85 -3.60 11.76 10.90
N ILE A 86 -2.37 12.27 10.94
CA ILE A 86 -1.22 11.50 11.42
C ILE A 86 -1.48 11.16 12.90
N PRO A 87 -1.47 9.87 13.29
CA PRO A 87 -1.68 9.49 14.67
C PRO A 87 -0.53 10.00 15.54
N LYS A 88 -0.82 10.34 16.81
CA LYS A 88 0.18 10.78 17.79
C LYS A 88 1.35 9.79 17.93
N THR A 89 1.05 8.51 17.76
CA THR A 89 2.04 7.43 17.69
C THR A 89 1.89 6.71 16.36
N ARG A 90 2.97 6.61 15.59
CA ARG A 90 2.98 5.85 14.33
C ARG A 90 2.65 4.38 14.59
N LEU A 91 1.92 3.78 13.67
CA LEU A 91 1.53 2.37 13.73
C LEU A 91 2.49 1.49 12.90
N SER A 92 3.38 2.12 12.14
CA SER A 92 4.41 1.49 11.36
C SER A 92 5.72 2.29 11.40
N ARG A 93 6.83 1.61 11.09
CA ARG A 93 8.16 2.20 10.99
C ARG A 93 8.90 1.58 9.82
N LEU A 94 9.53 2.41 9.01
CA LEU A 94 10.43 1.98 7.95
C LEU A 94 11.80 1.59 8.52
N THR A 95 12.32 0.46 8.08
CA THR A 95 13.70 -0.01 8.29
C THR A 95 14.32 -0.32 6.92
N ASP A 96 15.60 -0.72 6.90
CA ASP A 96 16.31 -1.03 5.65
C ASP A 96 15.71 -2.22 4.89
N ASP A 97 15.12 -3.18 5.61
CA ASP A 97 14.68 -4.45 5.05
C ASP A 97 13.16 -4.67 5.15
N MET A 98 12.43 -3.84 5.90
CA MET A 98 10.98 -4.00 6.07
C MET A 98 10.25 -2.74 6.55
N ILE A 99 8.93 -2.74 6.37
CA ILE A 99 8.01 -1.84 7.08
C ILE A 99 7.44 -2.62 8.27
N GLU A 100 7.92 -2.29 9.47
CA GLU A 100 7.48 -2.93 10.71
C GLU A 100 6.15 -2.32 11.15
N ILE A 101 5.15 -3.16 11.41
CA ILE A 101 3.90 -2.72 12.04
C ILE A 101 3.95 -2.95 13.55
N MET A 102 3.42 -2.00 14.31
CA MET A 102 3.42 -2.00 15.78
C MET A 102 2.19 -2.69 16.37
N GLN A 103 1.22 -3.03 15.53
CA GLN A 103 -0.04 -3.67 15.91
C GLN A 103 -0.40 -4.78 14.92
N VAL A 104 -1.15 -5.77 15.39
CA VAL A 104 -1.64 -6.86 14.54
C VAL A 104 -2.74 -6.35 13.62
N ILE A 105 -2.65 -6.67 12.33
CA ILE A 105 -3.71 -6.38 11.36
C ILE A 105 -4.95 -7.19 11.73
N PRO A 106 -6.08 -6.55 12.07
CA PRO A 106 -7.27 -7.25 12.50
C PRO A 106 -8.05 -7.83 11.30
N PHE A 107 -8.28 -9.14 11.35
CA PHE A 107 -9.14 -9.87 10.41
C PHE A 107 -10.36 -10.40 11.15
N GLU A 108 -11.42 -10.72 10.40
CA GLU A 108 -12.52 -11.50 10.96
C GLU A 108 -12.05 -12.87 11.43
N PHE A 109 -12.72 -13.35 12.48
CA PHE A 109 -12.38 -14.63 13.10
C PHE A 109 -12.37 -15.74 12.05
N ASN A 110 -11.22 -16.41 11.96
CA ASN A 110 -10.95 -17.51 11.02
C ASN A 110 -11.17 -17.16 9.53
N LYS A 111 -11.01 -15.89 9.15
CA LYS A 111 -11.18 -15.40 7.77
C LYS A 111 -10.00 -14.52 7.34
N SER A 112 -9.98 -14.19 6.06
CA SER A 112 -9.08 -13.21 5.43
C SER A 112 -9.71 -11.84 5.20
N ARG A 113 -10.99 -11.64 5.57
CA ARG A 113 -11.65 -10.34 5.47
C ARG A 113 -11.07 -9.39 6.51
N LEU A 114 -10.51 -8.27 6.06
CA LEU A 114 -10.00 -7.20 6.92
C LEU A 114 -11.15 -6.54 7.69
N LEU A 115 -10.93 -6.26 8.98
CA LEU A 115 -11.85 -5.44 9.77
C LEU A 115 -11.64 -3.96 9.45
N LYS A 116 -12.66 -3.12 9.68
CA LYS A 116 -12.56 -1.67 9.46
C LYS A 116 -11.35 -1.05 10.18
N ALA A 117 -11.04 -1.54 11.38
CA ALA A 117 -9.88 -1.10 12.16
C ALA A 117 -8.53 -1.36 11.48
N ALA A 118 -8.44 -2.31 10.54
CA ALA A 118 -7.21 -2.56 9.79
C ALA A 118 -6.80 -1.36 8.92
N SER A 119 -7.77 -0.56 8.47
CA SER A 119 -7.48 0.64 7.66
C SER A 119 -6.55 1.62 8.38
N PHE A 120 -6.63 1.77 9.71
CA PHE A 120 -5.73 2.67 10.44
C PHE A 120 -4.26 2.27 10.32
N ILE A 121 -3.97 0.97 10.37
CA ILE A 121 -2.61 0.44 10.25
C ILE A 121 -2.16 0.49 8.80
N LEU A 122 -3.03 0.07 7.88
CA LEU A 122 -2.69 -0.01 6.45
C LEU A 122 -2.57 1.37 5.80
N ASP A 123 -3.37 2.37 6.20
CA ASP A 123 -3.21 3.76 5.77
C ASP A 123 -1.84 4.31 6.20
N ASP A 124 -1.34 3.96 7.40
CA ASP A 124 -0.01 4.37 7.86
C ASP A 124 1.11 3.67 7.06
N VAL A 125 0.92 2.40 6.68
CA VAL A 125 1.83 1.69 5.77
C VAL A 125 1.83 2.33 4.37
N VAL A 126 0.66 2.69 3.84
CA VAL A 126 0.54 3.41 2.56
C VAL A 126 1.28 4.74 2.62
N ASP A 127 1.13 5.50 3.72
CA ASP A 127 1.87 6.74 3.93
C ASP A 127 3.38 6.54 3.90
N VAL A 128 3.88 5.49 4.56
CA VAL A 128 5.30 5.12 4.51
C VAL A 128 5.75 4.83 3.09
N ILE A 129 5.01 4.02 2.33
CA ILE A 129 5.37 3.67 0.94
C ILE A 129 5.38 4.91 0.05
N LEU A 130 4.33 5.73 0.11
CA LEU A 130 4.20 6.93 -0.72
C LEU A 130 5.20 8.04 -0.35
N SER A 131 5.64 8.07 0.91
CA SER A 131 6.66 9.01 1.39
C SER A 131 8.08 8.58 1.04
N ASN A 132 8.30 7.33 0.63
CA ASN A 132 9.62 6.78 0.33
C ASN A 132 9.64 6.12 -1.07
N PRO A 133 9.69 6.91 -2.16
CA PRO A 133 9.66 6.40 -3.53
C PRO A 133 10.83 5.48 -3.91
N SER A 134 11.89 5.43 -3.10
CA SER A 134 13.03 4.52 -3.26
C SER A 134 12.72 3.08 -2.84
N ILE A 135 11.62 2.85 -2.10
CA ILE A 135 11.17 1.50 -1.77
C ILE A 135 10.78 0.81 -3.07
N GLY A 136 11.53 -0.24 -3.41
CA GLY A 136 11.26 -1.10 -4.55
C GLY A 136 10.11 -2.08 -4.27
N GLN A 137 10.34 -3.35 -4.56
CA GLN A 137 9.35 -4.40 -4.36
C GLN A 137 9.13 -4.68 -2.87
N ILE A 138 7.88 -4.97 -2.51
CA ILE A 138 7.45 -5.30 -1.15
C ILE A 138 6.78 -6.67 -1.18
N LEU A 139 7.28 -7.61 -0.39
CA LEU A 139 6.65 -8.91 -0.16
C LEU A 139 5.83 -8.85 1.13
N ILE A 140 4.53 -9.07 0.99
CA ILE A 140 3.59 -9.18 2.10
C ILE A 140 3.56 -10.63 2.56
N GLU A 141 4.03 -10.89 3.77
CA GLU A 141 4.10 -12.24 4.32
C GLU A 141 3.01 -12.46 5.35
N GLY A 142 2.17 -13.47 5.14
CA GLY A 142 1.16 -13.91 6.11
C GLY A 142 1.66 -15.07 6.97
N HIS A 143 1.42 -15.00 8.28
CA HIS A 143 1.83 -16.03 9.24
C HIS A 143 0.68 -16.40 10.20
N THR A 144 0.65 -17.64 10.67
CA THR A 144 -0.28 -18.15 11.70
C THR A 144 0.49 -18.65 12.92
N ASP A 145 -0.24 -19.01 13.98
CA ASP A 145 0.29 -19.92 15.00
C ASP A 145 0.20 -21.37 14.52
N ASN A 146 0.62 -22.32 15.35
CA ASN A 146 0.61 -23.75 15.05
C ASN A 146 -0.72 -24.46 15.37
N VAL A 147 -1.81 -23.73 15.66
CA VAL A 147 -3.10 -24.35 16.00
C VAL A 147 -3.86 -24.68 14.72
N GLY A 148 -4.35 -25.92 14.61
CA GLY A 148 -5.09 -26.40 13.43
C GLY A 148 -4.19 -27.09 12.40
N ALA A 149 -4.80 -27.53 11.29
CA ALA A 149 -4.09 -28.25 10.22
C ALA A 149 -3.09 -27.34 9.49
N GLU A 150 -1.95 -27.90 9.07
CA GLU A 150 -0.88 -27.15 8.41
C GLU A 150 -1.34 -26.57 7.07
N GLU A 151 -2.03 -27.37 6.26
CA GLU A 151 -2.56 -26.95 4.96
C GLU A 151 -3.58 -25.82 5.10
N TYR A 152 -4.43 -25.91 6.13
CA TYR A 152 -5.40 -24.87 6.46
C TYR A 152 -4.70 -23.56 6.84
N ASN A 153 -3.68 -23.64 7.69
CA ASN A 153 -2.90 -22.49 8.12
C ASN A 153 -2.14 -21.84 6.96
N LEU A 154 -1.59 -22.65 6.06
CA LEU A 154 -0.93 -22.16 4.85
C LEU A 154 -1.92 -21.40 3.96
N GLU A 155 -3.08 -21.99 3.66
CA GLU A 155 -4.12 -21.36 2.84
C GLU A 155 -4.64 -20.06 3.48
N LEU A 156 -4.93 -20.08 4.78
CA LEU A 156 -5.41 -18.92 5.51
C LEU A 156 -4.39 -17.77 5.51
N SER A 157 -3.11 -18.09 5.75
CA SER A 157 -2.04 -17.10 5.72
C SER A 157 -1.85 -16.48 4.34
N GLN A 158 -1.96 -17.27 3.27
CA GLN A 158 -1.88 -16.80 1.89
C GLN A 158 -3.05 -15.86 1.56
N LYS A 159 -4.28 -16.23 1.94
CA LYS A 159 -5.47 -15.40 1.72
C LYS A 159 -5.39 -14.07 2.47
N ARG A 160 -4.83 -14.07 3.68
CA ARG A 160 -4.62 -12.83 4.48
C ARG A 160 -3.57 -11.92 3.84
N ALA A 161 -2.45 -12.48 3.39
CA ALA A 161 -1.43 -11.72 2.68
C ALA A 161 -1.99 -11.11 1.39
N ALA A 162 -2.80 -11.87 0.63
CA ALA A 162 -3.47 -11.37 -0.57
C ALA A 162 -4.47 -10.25 -0.25
N ALA A 163 -5.29 -10.39 0.79
CA ALA A 163 -6.23 -9.33 1.19
C ALA A 163 -5.53 -8.00 1.55
N VAL A 164 -4.38 -8.08 2.23
CA VAL A 164 -3.55 -6.90 2.52
C VAL A 164 -2.95 -6.31 1.25
N ARG A 165 -2.45 -7.15 0.34
CA ARG A 165 -1.95 -6.71 -0.97
C ARG A 165 -3.01 -5.95 -1.75
N ASP A 166 -4.20 -6.52 -1.83
CA ASP A 166 -5.29 -5.95 -2.62
C ASP A 166 -5.74 -4.61 -2.03
N TYR A 167 -5.74 -4.46 -0.69
CA TYR A 167 -5.95 -3.17 -0.04
C TYR A 167 -4.91 -2.12 -0.46
N LEU A 168 -3.61 -2.47 -0.49
CA LEU A 168 -2.57 -1.53 -0.92
C LEU A 168 -2.71 -1.15 -2.41
N ILE A 169 -3.16 -2.09 -3.26
CA ILE A 169 -3.43 -1.83 -4.68
C ILE A 169 -4.59 -0.83 -4.82
N GLU A 170 -5.67 -1.02 -4.07
CA GLU A 170 -6.80 -0.08 -4.02
C GLU A 170 -6.35 1.30 -3.54
N ALA A 171 -5.41 1.35 -2.60
CA ALA A 171 -4.74 2.57 -2.15
C ALA A 171 -3.69 3.10 -3.15
N GLY A 172 -3.69 2.65 -4.40
CA GLY A 172 -2.89 3.20 -5.49
C GLY A 172 -1.46 2.68 -5.60
N ILE A 173 -1.02 1.77 -4.72
CA ILE A 173 0.31 1.16 -4.84
C ILE A 173 0.33 0.20 -6.04
N PRO A 174 1.32 0.27 -6.96
CA PRO A 174 1.31 -0.55 -8.16
C PRO A 174 1.36 -2.04 -7.82
N ALA A 175 0.51 -2.86 -8.44
CA ALA A 175 0.47 -4.30 -8.19
C ALA A 175 1.81 -4.99 -8.47
N GLN A 176 2.59 -4.51 -9.43
CA GLN A 176 3.93 -5.02 -9.76
C GLN A 176 4.97 -4.76 -8.65
N GLN A 177 4.70 -3.80 -7.77
CA GLN A 177 5.52 -3.53 -6.60
C GLN A 177 5.21 -4.50 -5.45
N LEU A 178 4.10 -5.25 -5.51
CA LEU A 178 3.58 -6.00 -4.38
C LEU A 178 3.52 -7.51 -4.64
N GLY A 179 4.21 -8.28 -3.80
CA GLY A 179 4.06 -9.72 -3.68
C GLY A 179 3.22 -10.11 -2.47
N ALA A 180 2.60 -11.29 -2.48
CA ALA A 180 1.90 -11.85 -1.32
C ALA A 180 2.20 -13.33 -1.16
N LYS A 181 2.68 -13.74 0.03
CA LYS A 181 3.05 -15.12 0.34
C LYS A 181 2.59 -15.54 1.73
N GLY A 182 1.88 -16.65 1.82
CA GLY A 182 1.55 -17.33 3.06
C GLY A 182 2.65 -18.30 3.47
N TYR A 183 2.99 -18.29 4.77
CA TYR A 183 3.94 -19.24 5.37
C TYR A 183 3.29 -20.17 6.39
N GLY A 184 1.99 -20.03 6.66
CA GLY A 184 1.32 -20.76 7.74
C GLY A 184 2.07 -20.59 9.06
N SER A 185 2.32 -21.71 9.74
CA SER A 185 3.03 -21.78 11.01
C SER A 185 4.55 -22.01 10.89
N SER A 186 5.07 -22.11 9.66
CA SER A 186 6.45 -22.56 9.40
C SER A 186 7.56 -21.59 9.82
N LYS A 187 7.23 -20.30 10.05
CA LYS A 187 8.17 -19.24 10.45
C LYS A 187 7.72 -18.53 11.75
N PRO A 188 7.75 -19.22 12.91
CA PRO A 188 7.39 -18.62 14.19
C PRO A 188 8.45 -17.59 14.63
N VAL A 189 8.00 -16.52 15.26
CA VAL A 189 8.85 -15.50 15.90
C VAL A 189 8.82 -15.58 17.43
N SER A 190 7.96 -16.44 17.97
CA SER A 190 7.85 -16.72 19.40
C SER A 190 7.38 -18.15 19.63
N SER A 191 7.56 -18.66 20.86
CA SER A 191 7.09 -20.01 21.23
C SER A 191 5.57 -20.12 21.02
N ASN A 192 5.14 -21.22 20.42
CA ASN A 192 3.72 -21.53 20.26
C ASN A 192 3.08 -22.15 21.53
N ASP A 193 3.88 -22.40 22.57
CA ASP A 193 3.41 -23.05 23.80
C ASP A 193 2.60 -22.07 24.67
N SER A 194 2.83 -20.77 24.52
CA SER A 194 2.11 -19.72 25.24
C SER A 194 1.08 -19.01 24.37
N ALA A 195 -0.03 -18.57 24.97
CA ALA A 195 -1.05 -17.78 24.26
C ALA A 195 -0.47 -16.45 23.72
N SER A 196 0.45 -15.83 24.48
CA SER A 196 1.14 -14.60 24.07
C SER A 196 2.04 -14.84 22.86
N GLY A 197 2.83 -15.91 22.84
CA GLY A 197 3.69 -16.24 21.72
C GLY A 197 2.91 -16.61 20.45
N ARG A 198 1.80 -17.36 20.58
CA ARG A 198 0.87 -17.61 19.46
C ARG A 198 0.30 -16.30 18.90
N ALA A 199 -0.06 -15.35 19.75
CA ALA A 199 -0.53 -14.04 19.29
C ALA A 199 0.51 -13.27 18.48
N LYS A 200 1.80 -13.37 18.84
CA LYS A 200 2.90 -12.79 18.06
C LYS A 200 3.13 -13.50 16.72
N ASN A 201 2.89 -14.81 16.65
CA ASN A 201 3.06 -15.57 15.41
C ASN A 201 1.97 -15.27 14.37
N ARG A 202 0.74 -14.96 14.80
CA ARG A 202 -0.37 -14.50 13.95
C ARG A 202 -0.14 -13.05 13.49
N ARG A 203 0.71 -12.87 12.48
CA ARG A 203 1.17 -11.54 12.01
C ARG A 203 1.20 -11.44 10.49
N VAL A 204 1.34 -10.21 10.02
CA VAL A 204 1.66 -9.89 8.63
C VAL A 204 2.92 -9.04 8.64
N ASN A 205 3.88 -9.37 7.78
CA ASN A 205 5.11 -8.59 7.60
C ASN A 205 5.13 -7.96 6.21
N PHE A 206 5.81 -6.81 6.08
CA PHE A 206 6.03 -6.11 4.81
C PHE A 206 7.53 -6.05 4.54
N VAL A 207 8.07 -7.04 3.82
CA VAL A 207 9.51 -7.16 3.57
C VAL A 207 9.88 -6.40 2.30
N ILE A 208 10.91 -5.56 2.36
CA ILE A 208 11.44 -4.85 1.20
C ILE A 208 12.40 -5.78 0.46
N VAL A 209 12.05 -6.12 -0.77
CA VAL A 209 12.86 -6.99 -1.63
C VAL A 209 13.86 -6.10 -2.36
N LYS A 210 15.12 -6.22 -1.98
CA LYS A 210 16.23 -5.61 -2.72
C LYS A 210 16.38 -6.37 -4.05
N PRO A 211 16.51 -5.69 -5.20
CA PRO A 211 16.88 -6.37 -6.43
C PRO A 211 18.20 -7.10 -6.19
N GLU A 212 18.27 -8.40 -6.50
CA GLU A 212 19.53 -9.11 -6.51
C GLU A 212 20.50 -8.34 -7.42
N SER A 213 21.63 -7.90 -6.88
CA SER A 213 22.72 -7.37 -7.70
C SER A 213 23.04 -8.42 -8.77
N PRO A 214 23.14 -8.06 -10.07
CA PRO A 214 23.51 -9.04 -11.07
C PRO A 214 24.83 -9.68 -10.65
N VAL A 215 24.81 -11.01 -10.55
CA VAL A 215 26.00 -11.83 -10.35
C VAL A 215 26.98 -11.41 -11.44
N GLN A 216 28.09 -10.80 -11.05
CA GLN A 216 29.19 -10.54 -11.97
C GLN A 216 29.70 -11.91 -12.38
N GLU A 217 29.36 -12.37 -13.58
CA GLU A 217 30.05 -13.49 -14.20
C GLU A 217 31.53 -13.12 -14.28
N GLU A 218 32.32 -13.70 -13.38
CA GLU A 218 33.77 -13.63 -13.43
C GLU A 218 34.21 -14.10 -14.82
N SER A 219 34.73 -13.17 -15.62
CA SER A 219 35.42 -13.50 -16.85
C SER A 219 36.63 -14.35 -16.47
N THR A 220 36.49 -15.66 -16.55
CA THR A 220 37.64 -16.56 -16.65
C THR A 220 38.26 -16.29 -18.01
N ARG A 221 39.18 -15.31 -18.06
CA ARG A 221 40.12 -15.18 -19.15
C ARG A 221 41.12 -16.31 -18.99
N GLU A 222 40.89 -17.40 -19.73
CA GLU A 222 41.98 -18.24 -20.18
C GLU A 222 42.79 -17.43 -21.20
N GLN A 223 44.00 -17.00 -20.81
CA GLN A 223 45.18 -16.86 -21.67
C GLN A 223 46.43 -17.17 -20.85
#